data_AF-A0A954XJE3-F1
#
_entry.id   AF-A0A954XJE3-F1
#
_cell.length_a   1.000
_cell.length_b   1.000
_cell.length_c   1.000
_cell.angle_alpha   90.00
_cell.angle_beta   90.00
_cell.angle_gamma   90.00
#
_symmetry.space_group_name_H-M   'P 1'
#
loop_
_entity.id
_entity.type
_entity.pdbx_description
1 polymer ?
#
loop_
_entity_poly.entity_id
_entity_poly.type
_entity_poly.pdbx_seq_one_letter_code
_entity_poly.pdbx_strand_id
1 'polypeptide(L)'
;LSRKAGRPVKLVMQRQDVFEGSGPTPGSYMRVKLGATRDGKLVAGEAYIVFDAGAFPGGVIGPGCMCVFSCYDLPHARVDGYNVVLNKPKTQAYRAPGSTHVAYACESVIDELAQQLNIDPIELRLMNAAKEG
;
A
#
# COMPACT_ATOMS: atom_id res chain seq x y z
N LEU A 1 -22.94 -15.35 23.08
CA LEU A 1 -23.19 -16.79 23.24
C LEU A 1 -22.96 -17.26 24.67
N SER A 2 -21.74 -17.22 25.20
CA SER A 2 -21.42 -17.63 26.59
C SER A 2 -22.34 -16.99 27.66
N ARG A 3 -22.54 -15.66 27.64
CA ARG A 3 -23.46 -14.97 28.56
C ARG A 3 -24.90 -15.50 28.52
N LYS A 4 -25.42 -15.84 27.33
CA LYS A 4 -26.78 -16.39 27.18
C LYS A 4 -26.87 -17.85 27.62
N ALA A 5 -25.78 -18.60 27.47
CA ALA A 5 -25.73 -20.04 27.78
C ALA A 5 -25.34 -20.34 29.25
N GLY A 6 -24.86 -19.34 30.00
CA GLY A 6 -24.40 -19.50 31.39
C GLY A 6 -23.18 -20.43 31.53
N ARG A 7 -22.45 -20.70 30.44
CA ARG A 7 -21.33 -21.66 30.39
C ARG A 7 -20.27 -21.22 29.37
N PRO A 8 -19.00 -21.65 29.51
CA PRO A 8 -17.97 -21.41 28.49
C PRO A 8 -18.40 -21.93 27.10
N VAL A 9 -18.08 -21.16 26.06
CA VAL A 9 -18.38 -21.51 24.67
C VAL A 9 -17.09 -21.36 23.85
N LYS A 10 -16.75 -22.38 23.08
CA LYS A 10 -15.67 -22.36 22.08
C LYS A 10 -16.26 -22.14 20.69
N LEU A 11 -15.67 -21.25 19.91
CA LEU A 11 -16.01 -21.05 18.50
C LEU A 11 -14.80 -21.43 17.65
N VAL A 12 -15.03 -22.25 16.64
CA VAL A 12 -14.03 -22.66 15.65
C VAL A 12 -14.67 -22.46 14.28
N MET A 13 -13.96 -21.77 13.40
CA MET A 13 -14.38 -21.58 12.02
C MET A 13 -13.91 -22.75 11.18
N GLN A 14 -14.77 -23.27 10.30
CA GLN A 14 -14.32 -24.20 9.27
C GLN A 14 -13.48 -23.44 8.24
N ARG A 15 -12.73 -24.18 7.41
CA ARG A 15 -11.83 -23.53 6.44
C ARG A 15 -12.56 -22.59 5.49
N GLN A 16 -13.75 -22.98 5.04
CA GLN A 16 -14.63 -22.17 4.20
C GLN A 16 -15.05 -20.88 4.90
N ASP A 17 -15.54 -20.98 6.15
CA ASP A 17 -15.96 -19.82 6.94
C ASP A 17 -14.81 -18.81 7.12
N VAL A 18 -13.56 -19.27 7.26
CA VAL A 18 -12.41 -18.37 7.36
C VAL A 18 -12.28 -17.52 6.09
N PHE A 19 -12.33 -18.14 4.91
CA PHE A 19 -12.22 -17.40 3.66
C PHE A 19 -13.38 -16.42 3.43
N GLU A 20 -14.59 -16.79 3.84
CA GLU A 20 -15.79 -15.96 3.66
C GLU A 20 -15.91 -14.86 4.72
N GLY A 21 -15.48 -15.13 5.95
CA GLY A 21 -15.76 -14.30 7.12
C GLY A 21 -14.59 -13.50 7.68
N SER A 22 -13.34 -13.92 7.48
CA SER A 22 -12.19 -13.22 8.07
C SER A 22 -11.67 -12.07 7.20
N GLY A 23 -11.96 -12.08 5.89
CA GLY A 23 -11.58 -11.02 4.97
C GLY A 23 -10.17 -11.15 4.39
N PRO A 24 -9.96 -10.82 3.10
CA PRO A 24 -8.66 -10.86 2.44
C PRO A 24 -7.86 -9.55 2.60
N THR A 25 -6.66 -9.51 2.04
CA THR A 25 -5.93 -8.26 1.74
C THR A 25 -6.76 -7.35 0.82
N PRO A 26 -6.62 -6.00 0.88
CA PRO A 26 -7.28 -5.11 -0.06
C PRO A 26 -6.91 -5.41 -1.51
N GLY A 27 -7.90 -5.41 -2.39
CA GLY A 27 -7.67 -5.15 -3.81
C GLY A 27 -7.23 -3.69 -3.98
N SER A 28 -6.33 -3.44 -4.92
CA SER A 28 -5.71 -2.13 -5.09
C SER A 28 -5.66 -1.68 -6.55
N TYR A 29 -5.85 -0.38 -6.75
CA TYR A 29 -5.56 0.32 -7.99
C TYR A 29 -4.69 1.53 -7.64
N MET A 30 -3.56 1.66 -8.32
CA MET A 30 -2.59 2.71 -8.04
C MET A 30 -2.10 3.33 -9.34
N ARG A 31 -1.92 4.64 -9.32
CA ARG A 31 -1.20 5.38 -10.35
C ARG A 31 -0.13 6.22 -9.67
N VAL A 32 1.12 5.98 -10.05
CA VAL A 32 2.28 6.71 -9.52
C VAL A 32 2.91 7.49 -10.68
N LYS A 33 3.32 8.72 -10.40
CA LYS A 33 4.14 9.55 -11.29
C LYS A 33 5.33 10.05 -10.50
N LEU A 34 6.52 9.92 -11.08
CA LEU A 34 7.75 10.46 -10.53
C LEU A 34 8.38 11.42 -11.54
N GLY A 35 8.88 12.54 -11.04
CA GLY A 35 9.67 13.50 -11.78
C GLY A 35 11.11 13.46 -11.31
N ALA A 36 12.04 13.38 -12.25
CA ALA A 36 13.46 13.46 -11.99
C ALA A 36 14.15 14.40 -12.97
N THR A 37 15.30 14.91 -12.56
CA THR A 37 16.22 15.64 -13.44
C THR A 37 16.96 14.67 -14.36
N ARG A 38 17.65 15.20 -15.38
CA ARG A 38 18.43 14.38 -16.32
C ARG A 38 19.61 13.67 -15.66
N ASP A 39 20.11 14.22 -14.55
CA ASP A 39 21.15 13.66 -13.71
C ASP A 39 20.64 12.64 -12.68
N GLY A 40 19.33 12.32 -12.69
CA GLY A 40 18.76 11.25 -11.85
C GLY A 40 18.23 11.70 -10.49
N LYS A 41 18.25 12.99 -10.16
CA LYS A 41 17.71 13.48 -8.89
C LYS A 41 16.19 13.52 -8.92
N LEU A 42 15.53 12.84 -7.98
CA LEU A 42 14.09 12.91 -7.80
C LEU A 42 13.67 14.30 -7.29
N VAL A 43 12.64 14.88 -7.91
CA VAL A 43 12.17 16.24 -7.58
C VAL A 43 10.70 16.29 -7.21
N ALA A 44 9.87 15.40 -7.75
CA ALA A 44 8.44 15.41 -7.48
C ALA A 44 7.82 14.01 -7.59
N GLY A 45 6.81 13.74 -6.78
CA GLY A 45 6.03 12.51 -6.85
C GLY A 45 4.56 12.75 -6.61
N GLU A 46 3.72 12.08 -7.40
CA GLU A 46 2.28 12.04 -7.25
C GLU A 46 1.82 10.59 -7.18
N ALA A 47 1.07 10.24 -6.14
CA ALA A 47 0.44 8.93 -6.00
C ALA A 47 -1.07 9.07 -5.84
N TYR A 48 -1.81 8.36 -6.68
CA TYR A 48 -3.25 8.16 -6.57
C TYR A 48 -3.49 6.70 -6.19
N ILE A 49 -3.93 6.47 -4.95
CA ILE A 49 -4.02 5.14 -4.34
C ILE A 49 -5.48 4.85 -3.99
N VAL A 50 -6.01 3.75 -4.52
CA VAL A 50 -7.37 3.29 -4.24
C VAL A 50 -7.29 1.88 -3.69
N PHE A 51 -7.67 1.71 -2.43
CA PHE A 51 -7.84 0.40 -1.82
C PHE A 51 -9.31 0.11 -1.59
N ASP A 52 -9.71 -1.13 -1.83
CA ASP A 52 -11.02 -1.58 -1.39
C ASP A 52 -11.03 -1.88 0.13
N ALA A 53 -12.12 -1.48 0.79
CA ALA A 53 -12.39 -1.72 2.21
C ALA A 53 -13.28 -2.96 2.43
N GLY A 54 -13.89 -3.47 1.36
CA GLY A 54 -15.03 -4.39 1.44
C GLY A 54 -16.27 -3.71 2.05
N ALA A 55 -17.09 -4.48 2.75
CA ALA A 55 -18.43 -4.06 3.17
C ALA A 55 -18.48 -2.89 4.19
N PHE A 56 -17.38 -2.58 4.88
CA PHE A 56 -17.36 -1.61 5.97
C PHE A 56 -16.11 -0.71 5.90
N PRO A 57 -16.20 0.55 6.39
CA PRO A 57 -15.04 1.42 6.50
C PRO A 57 -13.98 0.86 7.46
N GLY A 58 -12.78 1.46 7.41
CA GLY A 58 -11.63 1.09 8.25
C GLY A 58 -10.64 0.14 7.58
N GLY A 59 -10.46 0.28 6.26
CA GLY A 59 -9.36 -0.38 5.53
C GLY A 59 -7.98 0.26 5.80
N VAL A 60 -6.95 -0.23 5.11
CA VAL A 60 -5.52 0.04 5.42
C VAL A 60 -4.87 1.12 4.54
N ILE A 61 -5.65 2.10 4.07
CA ILE A 61 -5.17 3.14 3.16
C ILE A 61 -4.11 4.06 3.79
N GLY A 62 -4.25 4.38 5.08
CA GLY A 62 -3.35 5.31 5.78
C GLY A 62 -1.88 4.86 5.72
N PRO A 63 -1.54 3.63 6.16
CA PRO A 63 -0.21 3.06 5.97
C PRO A 63 0.28 3.05 4.52
N GLY A 64 -0.58 2.74 3.55
CA GLY A 64 -0.24 2.82 2.13
C GLY A 64 0.21 4.24 1.71
N CYS A 65 -0.53 5.27 2.12
CA CYS A 65 -0.16 6.64 1.82
C CYS A 65 1.15 7.08 2.48
N MET A 66 1.44 6.59 3.69
CA MET A 66 2.70 6.91 4.38
C MET A 66 3.91 6.25 3.74
N CYS A 67 3.74 5.06 3.15
CA CYS A 67 4.85 4.24 2.67
C CYS A 67 5.21 4.44 1.20
N VAL A 68 4.34 5.05 0.37
CA VAL A 68 4.53 5.06 -1.10
C VAL A 68 5.85 5.68 -1.55
N PHE A 69 6.33 6.73 -0.88
CA PHE A 69 7.60 7.41 -1.22
C PHE A 69 8.63 7.34 -0.08
N SER A 70 8.38 6.58 0.99
CA SER A 70 9.16 6.68 2.24
C SER A 70 10.64 6.27 2.12
N CYS A 71 11.01 5.54 1.08
CA CYS A 71 12.40 5.13 0.84
C CYS A 71 13.25 6.21 0.16
N TYR A 72 12.64 7.29 -0.31
CA TYR A 72 13.30 8.29 -1.15
C TYR A 72 13.23 9.69 -0.54
N ASP A 73 14.32 10.44 -0.68
CA ASP A 73 14.36 11.87 -0.39
C ASP A 73 13.66 12.64 -1.54
N LEU A 74 12.42 13.04 -1.29
CA LEU A 74 11.53 13.63 -2.30
C LEU A 74 10.99 14.98 -1.80
N PRO A 75 11.47 16.12 -2.34
CA PRO A 75 11.14 17.44 -1.79
C PRO A 75 9.68 17.85 -2.01
N HIS A 76 9.02 17.29 -3.02
CA HIS A 76 7.64 17.60 -3.36
C HIS A 76 6.84 16.30 -3.57
N ALA A 77 5.90 16.03 -2.69
CA ALA A 77 5.06 14.84 -2.77
C ALA A 77 3.59 15.20 -2.61
N ARG A 78 2.73 14.59 -3.44
CA ARG A 78 1.28 14.58 -3.26
C ARG A 78 0.78 13.14 -3.25
N VAL A 79 0.00 12.78 -2.23
CA VAL A 79 -0.57 11.44 -2.09
C VAL A 79 -2.06 11.56 -1.82
N ASP A 80 -2.86 11.13 -2.79
CA ASP A 80 -4.32 11.05 -2.67
C ASP A 80 -4.70 9.58 -2.42
N GLY A 81 -5.26 9.31 -1.24
CA GLY A 81 -5.65 7.97 -0.80
C GLY A 81 -7.15 7.82 -0.65
N TYR A 82 -7.72 6.78 -1.27
CA TYR A 82 -9.14 6.46 -1.22
C TYR A 82 -9.38 5.07 -0.65
N ASN A 83 -10.34 5.00 0.25
CA ASN A 83 -10.82 3.76 0.84
C ASN A 83 -12.24 3.51 0.33
N VAL A 84 -12.40 2.53 -0.56
CA VAL A 84 -13.67 2.33 -1.29
C VAL A 84 -14.45 1.19 -0.66
N VAL A 85 -15.65 1.49 -0.16
CA VAL A 85 -16.58 0.50 0.39
C VAL A 85 -17.27 -0.23 -0.76
N LEU A 86 -17.30 -1.57 -0.71
CA LEU A 86 -17.83 -2.44 -1.76
C LEU A 86 -18.69 -3.56 -1.17
N ASN A 87 -19.58 -4.15 -1.97
CA ASN A 87 -20.41 -5.30 -1.58
C ASN A 87 -19.64 -6.64 -1.60
N LYS A 88 -18.55 -6.74 -0.85
CA LYS A 88 -17.74 -7.95 -0.66
C LYS A 88 -17.24 -8.05 0.79
N PRO A 89 -16.72 -9.21 1.26
CA PRO A 89 -16.17 -9.32 2.61
C PRO A 89 -15.19 -8.20 2.94
N LYS A 90 -15.25 -7.70 4.18
CA LYS A 90 -14.38 -6.63 4.67
C LYS A 90 -12.92 -7.03 4.45
N THR A 91 -12.10 -6.12 3.95
CA THR A 91 -10.66 -6.36 3.83
C THR A 91 -9.94 -6.06 5.14
N GLN A 92 -8.83 -6.75 5.36
CA GLN A 92 -8.11 -6.71 6.62
C GLN A 92 -6.60 -6.53 6.41
N ALA A 93 -5.93 -6.24 7.51
CA ALA A 93 -4.48 -6.22 7.56
C ALA A 93 -3.89 -7.57 7.10
N TYR A 94 -3.01 -7.49 6.11
CA TYR A 94 -2.11 -8.55 5.71
C TYR A 94 -0.67 -8.02 5.85
N ARG A 95 0.32 -8.89 6.08
CA ARG A 95 1.70 -8.53 6.47
C ARG A 95 2.21 -7.27 5.75
N ALA A 96 2.63 -6.26 6.52
CA ALA A 96 2.91 -4.89 6.06
C ALA A 96 1.69 -4.22 5.38
N PRO A 97 0.67 -3.83 6.17
CA PRO A 97 -0.64 -3.45 5.64
C PRO A 97 -0.56 -2.27 4.68
N GLY A 98 -0.98 -2.48 3.43
CA GLY A 98 -0.98 -1.42 2.40
C GLY A 98 0.39 -1.11 1.78
N SER A 99 1.49 -1.21 2.55
CA SER A 99 2.84 -0.85 2.12
C SER A 99 3.35 -1.67 0.92
N THR A 100 3.06 -2.97 0.87
CA THR A 100 3.53 -3.84 -0.21
C THR A 100 2.97 -3.44 -1.58
N HIS A 101 1.69 -3.04 -1.64
CA HIS A 101 1.04 -2.59 -2.87
C HIS A 101 1.70 -1.33 -3.42
N VAL A 102 1.86 -0.32 -2.56
CA VAL A 102 2.40 0.98 -2.96
C VAL A 102 3.89 0.92 -3.27
N ALA A 103 4.64 0.09 -2.54
CA ALA A 103 6.06 -0.13 -2.80
C ALA A 103 6.23 -0.74 -4.20
N TYR A 104 5.46 -1.78 -4.54
CA TYR A 104 5.51 -2.36 -5.89
C TYR A 104 5.24 -1.30 -6.97
N ALA A 105 4.22 -0.46 -6.79
CA ALA A 105 3.88 0.58 -7.76
C ALA A 105 4.98 1.65 -7.88
N CYS A 106 5.53 2.13 -6.76
CA CYS A 106 6.61 3.12 -6.77
C CYS A 106 7.90 2.56 -7.37
N GLU A 107 8.33 1.38 -6.95
CA GLU A 107 9.56 0.74 -7.43
C GLU A 107 9.49 0.42 -8.93
N SER A 108 8.32 0.04 -9.44
CA SER A 108 8.14 -0.18 -10.88
C SER A 108 8.40 1.11 -11.67
N VAL A 109 7.91 2.26 -11.17
CA VAL A 109 8.16 3.56 -11.82
C VAL A 109 9.62 4.00 -11.68
N ILE A 110 10.28 3.68 -10.56
CA ILE A 110 11.72 3.93 -10.38
C ILE A 110 12.53 3.13 -11.41
N ASP A 111 12.19 1.86 -11.65
CA ASP A 111 12.86 1.04 -12.67
C ASP A 111 12.64 1.58 -14.09
N GLU A 112 11.41 1.98 -14.43
CA GLU A 112 11.12 2.64 -15.70
C GLU A 112 11.92 3.96 -15.87
N LEU A 113 12.03 4.74 -14.80
CA LEU A 113 12.78 5.98 -14.79
C LEU A 113 14.28 5.75 -15.00
N ALA A 114 14.86 4.74 -14.34
CA ALA A 114 16.26 4.34 -14.52
C ALA A 114 16.55 3.98 -15.98
N GLN A 115 15.66 3.22 -16.61
CA GLN A 115 15.76 2.86 -18.03
C GLN A 115 15.69 4.09 -18.94
N GLN A 116 14.75 5.01 -18.69
CA GLN A 116 14.60 6.23 -19.50
C GLN A 116 15.81 7.17 -19.40
N LEU A 117 16.43 7.25 -18.22
CA LEU A 117 17.62 8.08 -17.98
C LEU A 117 18.93 7.37 -18.32
N ASN A 118 18.88 6.07 -18.63
CA ASN A 118 20.06 5.22 -18.83
C ASN A 118 21.04 5.28 -17.65
N ILE A 119 20.48 5.21 -16.43
CA ILE A 119 21.22 5.16 -15.17
C ILE A 119 21.03 3.76 -14.59
N ASP A 120 22.07 3.22 -13.95
CA ASP A 120 21.93 1.95 -13.22
C ASP A 120 20.82 2.06 -12.15
N PRO A 121 19.88 1.10 -12.10
CA PRO A 121 18.73 1.17 -11.22
C PRO A 121 19.09 1.15 -9.72
N ILE A 122 20.25 0.61 -9.34
CA ILE A 122 20.74 0.64 -7.96
C ILE A 122 21.35 2.02 -7.66
N GLU A 123 22.16 2.57 -8.57
CA GLU A 123 22.71 3.91 -8.42
C GLU A 123 21.61 4.98 -8.28
N LEU A 124 20.56 4.89 -9.11
CA LEU A 124 19.41 5.81 -9.03
C LEU A 124 18.71 5.73 -7.66
N ARG A 125 18.62 4.55 -7.05
CA ARG A 125 18.03 4.37 -5.73
C ARG A 125 18.93 4.93 -4.63
N LEU A 126 20.22 4.60 -4.67
CA LEU A 126 21.18 5.03 -3.67
C LEU A 126 21.32 6.56 -3.62
N MET A 127 21.37 7.22 -4.78
CA MET A 127 21.51 8.68 -4.83
C MET A 127 20.29 9.42 -4.29
N ASN A 128 19.11 8.81 -4.35
CA ASN A 128 17.84 9.38 -3.91
C ASN A 128 17.32 8.77 -2.60
N ALA A 129 18.10 7.93 -1.91
CA ALA A 129 17.65 7.27 -0.71
C ALA A 129 17.37 8.29 0.41
N ALA A 130 16.31 8.02 1.19
CA ALA A 130 16.05 8.76 2.42
C ALA A 130 17.26 8.67 3.37
N LYS A 131 17.56 9.76 4.08
CA LYS A 131 18.71 9.87 4.99
C LYS A 131 18.25 9.95 6.43
N GLU A 132 19.14 9.58 7.35
CA GLU A 132 18.94 9.84 8.77
C GLU A 132 18.77 11.35 9.00
N GLY A 133 17.75 11.70 9.79
CA GLY A 133 17.34 13.08 10.06
C GLY A 133 18.02 13.67 11.29
#